data_AF-A0A833JEY5-F1
#
_entry.id   AF-A0A833JEY5-F1
#
_cell.length_a   1.000
_cell.length_b   1.000
_cell.length_c   1.000
_cell.angle_alpha   90.00
_cell.angle_beta   90.00
_cell.angle_gamma   90.00
#
_symmetry.space_group_name_H-M   'P 1'
#
loop_
_entity.id
_entity.type
_entity.pdbx_description
1 polymer ?
#
loop_
_entity_poly.entity_id
_entity_poly.type
_entity_poly.pdbx_seq_one_letter_code
_entity_poly.pdbx_strand_id
1 'polypeptide(L)'
;MDWRSMKPDTLSFAPLQIIFNEGEESNGIYLIQEGVVEIFRVREGTEINLGTLKQNDVLGTLTVLSKEPRTASARATVKCTVLFFQSDGLKNSFKEIPVWSQAVIKDAIGRVKHVNELLIESKLNEKKLLRNVGSSHHHSAQLAYLLASLVRKGAILNDSQVSIYPTKDFVTCAELILMKKYTYLEQIFKAFNECGLVKEIDDKKYGKILFKPSPGLLEEFAVYSLNIAKKGSITFLPQKFYPWMSAVARISKKNNSQEKFKRSDLAILIQTELGREDGEFLVSELIQHEVLSEKDNFVTFTTSKLQKTVVFESLSRILKDIVP
;
A
#
# COMPACT_ATOMS: atom_id res chain seq x y z
N MET A 1 -28.57 -46.22 -6.69
CA MET A 1 -28.31 -45.92 -5.26
C MET A 1 -29.25 -44.79 -4.85
N ASP A 2 -30.27 -45.09 -4.05
CA ASP A 2 -31.17 -44.05 -3.52
C ASP A 2 -30.51 -43.47 -2.26
N TRP A 3 -29.79 -42.36 -2.40
CA TRP A 3 -29.13 -41.66 -1.28
C TRP A 3 -30.11 -41.24 -0.17
N ARG A 4 -31.42 -41.30 -0.45
CA ARG A 4 -32.54 -41.11 0.49
C ARG A 4 -32.58 -42.15 1.63
N SER A 5 -31.86 -43.26 1.53
CA SER A 5 -31.74 -44.23 2.63
C SER A 5 -30.81 -43.76 3.75
N MET A 6 -29.92 -42.80 3.48
CA MET A 6 -29.16 -42.10 4.51
C MET A 6 -30.04 -41.02 5.13
N LYS A 7 -30.05 -40.90 6.45
CA LYS A 7 -30.72 -39.81 7.16
C LYS A 7 -29.70 -38.70 7.42
N PRO A 8 -29.62 -37.65 6.58
CA PRO A 8 -28.74 -36.53 6.85
C PRO A 8 -29.29 -35.64 7.96
N ASP A 9 -28.39 -35.04 8.73
CA ASP A 9 -28.76 -33.97 9.66
C ASP A 9 -28.89 -32.66 8.90
N THR A 10 -29.93 -31.88 9.18
CA THR A 10 -30.06 -30.53 8.62
C THR A 10 -29.37 -29.54 9.55
N LEU A 11 -28.35 -28.84 9.05
CA LEU A 11 -27.61 -27.83 9.78
C LEU A 11 -27.84 -26.46 9.16
N SER A 12 -27.84 -25.42 9.98
CA SER A 12 -27.94 -24.03 9.54
C SER A 12 -26.77 -23.21 10.06
N PHE A 13 -26.20 -22.38 9.18
CA PHE A 13 -25.06 -21.52 9.48
C PHE A 13 -25.43 -20.07 9.20
N ALA A 14 -25.12 -19.18 10.14
CA ALA A 14 -25.28 -17.73 9.98
C ALA A 14 -24.22 -17.17 9.01
N PRO A 15 -24.43 -15.98 8.42
CA PRO A 15 -23.39 -15.30 7.65
C PRO A 15 -22.08 -15.18 8.45
N LEU A 16 -20.96 -15.38 7.77
CA LEU A 16 -19.59 -15.41 8.29
C LEU A 16 -19.27 -16.53 9.29
N GLN A 17 -20.21 -17.43 9.58
CA GLN A 17 -19.96 -18.56 10.47
C GLN A 17 -19.04 -19.58 9.79
N ILE A 18 -18.00 -19.99 10.50
CA ILE A 18 -17.11 -21.09 10.08
C ILE A 18 -17.89 -22.41 10.17
N ILE A 19 -17.86 -23.17 9.08
CA ILE A 19 -18.44 -24.53 9.02
C ILE A 19 -17.43 -25.54 9.54
N PHE A 20 -16.17 -25.41 9.10
CA PHE A 20 -15.01 -26.12 9.62
C PHE A 20 -13.72 -25.38 9.23
N ASN A 21 -12.65 -25.65 9.97
CA ASN A 21 -11.32 -25.13 9.66
C ASN A 21 -10.45 -26.16 8.91
N GLU A 22 -9.50 -25.65 8.14
CA GLU A 22 -8.38 -26.44 7.64
C GLU A 22 -7.69 -27.18 8.79
N GLY A 23 -7.35 -28.45 8.56
CA GLY A 23 -6.69 -29.29 9.56
C GLY A 23 -7.63 -29.96 10.57
N GLU A 24 -8.92 -29.59 10.62
CA GLU A 24 -9.89 -30.31 11.45
C GLU A 24 -10.14 -31.73 10.93
N GLU A 25 -10.48 -32.65 11.82
CA GLU A 25 -10.82 -34.01 11.42
C GLU A 25 -12.06 -34.06 10.53
N SER A 26 -12.00 -34.84 9.46
CA SER A 26 -13.11 -34.99 8.52
C SER A 26 -14.15 -35.99 9.00
N ASN A 27 -15.27 -35.49 9.52
CA ASN A 27 -16.39 -36.29 10.03
C ASN A 27 -17.53 -36.56 9.01
N GLY A 28 -17.48 -35.94 7.82
CA GLY A 28 -18.51 -36.12 6.80
C GLY A 28 -18.42 -35.12 5.64
N ILE A 29 -19.47 -35.05 4.83
CA ILE A 29 -19.65 -34.06 3.75
C ILE A 29 -20.93 -33.26 3.97
N TYR A 30 -21.02 -32.09 3.34
CA TYR A 30 -22.20 -31.24 3.41
C TYR A 30 -22.74 -30.98 2.00
N LEU A 31 -24.03 -31.18 1.78
CA LEU A 31 -24.72 -30.77 0.57
C LEU A 31 -25.45 -29.45 0.84
N ILE A 32 -25.14 -28.42 0.06
CA ILE A 32 -25.75 -27.10 0.26
C ILE A 32 -27.18 -27.13 -0.28
N GLN A 33 -28.16 -26.90 0.58
CA GLN A 33 -29.57 -26.77 0.18
C GLN A 33 -29.92 -25.33 -0.17
N GLU A 34 -29.37 -24.38 0.58
CA GLU A 34 -29.60 -22.95 0.40
C GLU A 34 -28.38 -22.17 0.90
N GLY A 35 -28.06 -21.05 0.25
CA GLY A 35 -26.98 -20.16 0.62
C GLY A 35 -25.71 -20.31 -0.24
N VAL A 36 -24.63 -19.70 0.23
CA VAL A 36 -23.33 -19.65 -0.45
C VAL A 36 -22.21 -19.83 0.57
N VAL A 37 -21.33 -20.79 0.32
CA VAL A 37 -20.17 -21.12 1.14
C VAL A 37 -18.90 -20.74 0.41
N GLU A 38 -17.99 -20.07 1.09
CA GLU A 38 -16.66 -19.75 0.59
C GLU A 38 -15.63 -20.75 1.13
N ILE A 39 -14.75 -21.21 0.23
CA ILE A 39 -13.62 -22.09 0.56
C ILE A 39 -12.36 -21.26 0.56
N PHE A 40 -11.59 -21.34 1.64
CA PHE A 40 -10.36 -20.56 1.75
C PHE A 40 -9.28 -21.29 2.52
N ARG A 41 -8.04 -20.85 2.33
CA ARG A 41 -6.91 -21.18 3.20
C ARG A 41 -6.21 -19.94 3.68
N VAL A 42 -5.55 -20.05 4.81
CA VAL A 42 -4.64 -19.02 5.31
C VAL A 42 -3.21 -19.54 5.16
N ARG A 43 -2.38 -18.78 4.44
CA ARG A 43 -0.94 -19.04 4.27
C ARG A 43 -0.20 -17.73 4.41
N GLU A 44 0.91 -17.71 5.15
CA GLU A 44 1.69 -16.48 5.41
C GLU A 44 0.82 -15.28 5.87
N GLY A 45 -0.15 -15.55 6.77
CA GLY A 45 -1.10 -14.55 7.27
C GLY A 45 -2.09 -14.01 6.23
N THR A 46 -2.13 -14.62 5.04
CA THR A 46 -2.93 -14.17 3.90
C THR A 46 -4.03 -15.18 3.61
N GLU A 47 -5.27 -14.69 3.56
CA GLU A 47 -6.41 -15.48 3.12
C GLU A 47 -6.41 -15.62 1.59
N ILE A 48 -6.61 -16.84 1.11
CA ILE A 48 -6.67 -17.22 -0.30
C ILE A 48 -7.99 -17.93 -0.53
N ASN A 49 -8.88 -17.28 -1.27
CA ASN A 49 -10.14 -17.87 -1.71
C ASN A 49 -9.85 -18.92 -2.80
N LEU A 50 -10.29 -20.15 -2.57
CA LEU A 50 -10.16 -21.29 -3.49
C LEU A 50 -11.41 -21.53 -4.33
N GLY A 51 -12.53 -20.87 -3.99
CA GLY A 51 -13.78 -20.97 -4.70
C GLY A 51 -14.99 -20.65 -3.81
N THR A 52 -16.16 -20.64 -4.45
CA THR A 52 -17.45 -20.56 -3.75
C THR A 52 -18.32 -21.72 -4.19
N LEU A 53 -19.06 -22.29 -3.25
CA LEU A 53 -20.03 -23.36 -3.45
C LEU A 53 -21.43 -22.81 -3.18
N LYS A 54 -22.40 -23.22 -3.99
CA LYS A 54 -23.80 -22.77 -3.94
C LYS A 54 -24.74 -23.96 -3.79
N GLN A 55 -26.04 -23.70 -3.84
CA GLN A 55 -27.07 -24.73 -3.82
C GLN A 55 -26.73 -25.91 -4.76
N ASN A 56 -26.88 -27.13 -4.24
CA ASN A 56 -26.55 -28.42 -4.85
C ASN A 56 -25.05 -28.77 -4.95
N ASP A 57 -24.14 -27.89 -4.56
CA ASP A 57 -22.73 -28.24 -4.45
C ASP A 57 -22.45 -29.02 -3.16
N VAL A 58 -21.40 -29.85 -3.21
CA VAL A 58 -20.96 -30.69 -2.10
C VAL A 58 -19.63 -30.18 -1.53
N LEU A 59 -19.65 -29.90 -0.24
CA LEU A 59 -18.52 -29.45 0.55
C LEU A 59 -17.83 -30.62 1.26
N GLY A 60 -16.50 -30.61 1.32
CA GLY A 60 -15.71 -31.60 2.06
C GLY A 60 -15.44 -32.91 1.30
N THR A 61 -15.62 -32.93 -0.01
CA THR A 61 -15.46 -34.11 -0.87
C THR A 61 -14.03 -34.66 -0.90
N LEU A 62 -13.01 -33.80 -0.80
CA LEU A 62 -11.60 -34.20 -0.93
C LEU A 62 -11.10 -35.10 0.19
N THR A 63 -11.78 -35.12 1.34
CA THR A 63 -11.37 -35.85 2.55
C THR A 63 -12.19 -37.11 2.81
N VAL A 64 -13.30 -37.30 2.08
CA VAL A 64 -14.23 -38.41 2.33
C VAL A 64 -13.60 -39.79 2.10
N LEU A 65 -12.65 -39.89 1.16
CA LEU A 65 -11.99 -41.15 0.79
C LEU A 65 -10.62 -41.36 1.41
N SER A 66 -9.93 -40.29 1.80
CA SER A 66 -8.53 -40.36 2.21
C SER A 66 -8.32 -40.40 3.73
N LYS A 67 -9.37 -40.24 4.55
CA LYS A 67 -9.29 -40.02 6.01
C LYS A 67 -8.34 -38.88 6.41
N GLU A 68 -8.00 -38.01 5.47
CA GLU A 68 -7.17 -36.85 5.74
C GLU A 68 -7.98 -35.77 6.46
N PRO A 69 -7.31 -34.91 7.25
CA PRO A 69 -7.94 -33.70 7.78
C PRO A 69 -8.48 -32.79 6.66
N ARG A 70 -9.37 -31.87 7.02
CA ARG A 70 -9.92 -30.85 6.12
C ARG A 70 -8.80 -30.13 5.38
N THR A 71 -8.83 -30.21 4.06
CA THR A 71 -7.81 -29.60 3.19
C THR A 71 -8.02 -28.10 3.00
N ALA A 72 -9.03 -27.47 3.59
CA ALA A 72 -9.28 -26.03 3.52
C ALA A 72 -10.31 -25.66 4.59
N SER A 73 -10.42 -24.38 4.91
CA SER A 73 -11.50 -23.85 5.73
C SER A 73 -12.73 -23.54 4.87
N ALA A 74 -13.90 -23.57 5.48
CA ALA A 74 -15.15 -23.21 4.83
C ALA A 74 -15.96 -22.27 5.74
N ARG A 75 -16.50 -21.19 5.16
CA ARG A 75 -17.41 -20.28 5.87
C ARG A 75 -18.66 -19.98 5.06
N ALA A 76 -19.78 -19.82 5.74
CA ALA A 76 -21.00 -19.31 5.15
C ALA A 76 -20.81 -17.82 4.83
N THR A 77 -21.08 -17.37 3.60
CA THR A 77 -21.02 -15.94 3.23
C THR A 77 -22.36 -15.24 3.44
N VAL A 78 -23.43 -16.02 3.38
CA VAL A 78 -24.81 -15.66 3.71
C VAL A 78 -25.40 -16.76 4.61
N LYS A 79 -26.63 -16.60 5.10
CA LYS A 79 -27.30 -17.69 5.83
C LYS A 79 -27.35 -18.93 4.92
N CYS A 80 -26.86 -20.05 5.44
CA CYS A 80 -26.80 -21.31 4.71
C CYS A 80 -27.58 -22.40 5.44
N THR A 81 -28.26 -23.25 4.68
CA THR A 81 -28.83 -24.51 5.17
C THR A 81 -28.21 -25.65 4.38
N VAL A 82 -27.72 -26.66 5.08
CA VAL A 82 -26.99 -27.79 4.48
C VAL A 82 -27.48 -29.12 5.05
N LEU A 83 -27.38 -30.17 4.24
CA LEU A 83 -27.55 -31.55 4.67
C LEU A 83 -26.18 -32.14 4.98
N PHE A 84 -25.97 -32.59 6.20
CA PHE A 84 -24.74 -33.21 6.65
C PHE A 84 -24.84 -34.73 6.57
N PHE A 85 -23.87 -35.36 5.89
CA PHE A 85 -23.75 -36.80 5.76
C PHE A 85 -22.49 -37.29 6.46
N GLN A 86 -22.66 -38.13 7.48
CA GLN A 86 -21.54 -38.70 8.24
C GLN A 86 -20.69 -39.66 7.39
N SER A 87 -19.38 -39.63 7.62
CA SER A 87 -18.39 -40.42 6.87
C SER A 87 -18.65 -41.92 6.85
N ASP A 88 -19.19 -42.50 7.92
CA ASP A 88 -19.34 -43.95 8.02
C ASP A 88 -20.45 -44.51 7.10
N GLY A 89 -21.54 -43.77 6.91
CA GLY A 89 -22.56 -44.13 5.92
C GLY A 89 -22.06 -44.00 4.48
N LEU A 90 -21.17 -43.03 4.22
CA LEU A 90 -20.57 -42.83 2.90
C LEU A 90 -19.59 -43.94 2.54
N LYS A 91 -18.73 -44.36 3.48
CA LYS A 91 -17.73 -45.44 3.24
C LYS A 91 -18.38 -46.75 2.80
N ASN A 92 -19.52 -47.11 3.38
CA ASN A 92 -20.22 -48.33 2.99
C ASN A 92 -20.76 -48.23 1.56
N SER A 93 -21.32 -47.08 1.19
CA SER A 93 -21.76 -46.82 -0.18
C SER A 93 -20.58 -46.86 -1.18
N PHE A 94 -19.41 -46.34 -0.79
CA PHE A 94 -18.23 -46.38 -1.65
C PHE A 94 -17.71 -47.79 -1.93
N LYS A 95 -17.91 -48.75 -1.03
CA LYS A 95 -17.50 -50.15 -1.24
C LYS A 95 -18.32 -50.86 -2.32
N GLU A 96 -19.54 -50.42 -2.57
CA GLU A 96 -20.42 -50.99 -3.59
C GLU A 96 -20.09 -50.47 -5.01
N ILE A 97 -19.25 -49.44 -5.12
CA ILE A 97 -18.79 -48.90 -6.40
C ILE A 97 -17.73 -49.81 -7.01
N PRO A 98 -17.77 -50.13 -8.33
CA PRO A 98 -16.74 -50.93 -8.99
C PRO A 98 -15.31 -50.37 -8.79
N VAL A 99 -14.33 -51.26 -8.61
CA VAL A 99 -12.93 -50.91 -8.29
C VAL A 99 -12.32 -49.90 -9.28
N TRP A 100 -12.58 -50.06 -10.58
CA TRP A 100 -12.08 -49.13 -11.59
C TRP A 100 -12.64 -47.70 -11.40
N SER A 101 -13.89 -47.57 -10.98
CA SER A 101 -14.52 -46.27 -10.73
C SER A 101 -13.97 -45.65 -9.45
N GLN A 102 -13.67 -46.44 -8.43
CA GLN A 102 -12.97 -45.95 -7.23
C GLN A 102 -11.58 -45.40 -7.60
N ALA A 103 -10.85 -46.08 -8.48
CA ALA A 103 -9.54 -45.64 -8.95
C ALA A 103 -9.61 -44.30 -9.68
N VAL A 104 -10.58 -44.11 -10.59
CA VAL A 104 -10.81 -42.84 -11.30
C VAL A 104 -11.14 -41.71 -10.33
N ILE A 105 -12.03 -41.94 -9.36
CA ILE A 105 -12.41 -40.92 -8.37
C ILE A 105 -11.20 -40.52 -7.52
N LYS A 106 -10.40 -41.50 -7.06
CA LYS A 106 -9.20 -41.24 -6.26
C LYS A 106 -8.17 -40.42 -7.05
N ASP A 107 -7.96 -40.74 -8.32
CA ASP A 107 -7.06 -39.99 -9.20
C ASP A 107 -7.55 -38.55 -9.41
N ALA A 108 -8.85 -38.35 -9.67
CA ALA A 108 -9.45 -37.03 -9.83
C ALA A 108 -9.29 -36.17 -8.57
N ILE A 109 -9.54 -36.74 -7.38
CA ILE A 109 -9.31 -36.07 -6.09
C ILE A 109 -7.85 -35.65 -5.94
N GLY A 110 -6.90 -36.54 -6.29
CA GLY A 110 -5.47 -36.24 -6.26
C GLY A 110 -5.11 -35.06 -7.16
N ARG A 111 -5.64 -35.02 -8.39
CA ARG A 111 -5.41 -33.90 -9.32
C ARG A 111 -6.01 -32.59 -8.81
N VAL A 112 -7.22 -32.60 -8.26
CA VAL A 112 -7.84 -31.39 -7.68
C VAL A 112 -7.04 -30.87 -6.49
N LYS A 113 -6.54 -31.75 -5.61
CA LYS A 113 -5.64 -31.35 -4.52
C LYS A 113 -4.38 -30.68 -5.06
N HIS A 114 -3.74 -31.28 -6.06
CA HIS A 114 -2.53 -30.72 -6.66
C HIS A 114 -2.78 -29.34 -7.31
N VAL A 115 -3.87 -29.19 -8.07
CA VAL A 115 -4.25 -27.89 -8.67
C VAL A 115 -4.54 -26.84 -7.60
N ASN A 116 -5.18 -27.22 -6.48
CA ASN A 116 -5.42 -26.28 -5.37
C ASN A 116 -4.11 -25.79 -4.74
N GLU A 117 -3.09 -26.65 -4.56
CA GLU A 117 -1.79 -26.20 -4.06
C GLU A 117 -1.10 -25.23 -5.05
N LEU A 118 -1.13 -25.54 -6.36
CA LEU A 118 -0.59 -24.63 -7.38
C LEU A 118 -1.33 -23.28 -7.40
N LEU A 119 -2.65 -23.30 -7.21
CA LEU A 119 -3.45 -22.08 -7.13
C LEU A 119 -3.05 -21.23 -5.91
N ILE A 120 -2.82 -21.87 -4.76
CA ILE A 120 -2.35 -21.21 -3.54
C ILE A 120 -0.99 -20.55 -3.77
N GLU A 121 -0.02 -21.29 -4.31
CA GLU A 121 1.31 -20.78 -4.62
C GLU A 121 1.24 -19.62 -5.62
N SER A 122 0.45 -19.76 -6.68
CA SER A 122 0.24 -18.73 -7.69
C SER A 122 -0.37 -17.45 -7.08
N LYS A 123 -1.40 -17.58 -6.23
CA LYS A 123 -2.04 -16.44 -5.57
C LYS A 123 -1.13 -15.76 -4.55
N LEU A 124 -0.32 -16.52 -3.83
CA LEU A 124 0.71 -15.97 -2.96
C LEU A 124 1.76 -15.21 -3.75
N ASN A 125 2.22 -15.77 -4.87
CA ASN A 125 3.19 -15.12 -5.73
C ASN A 125 2.62 -13.84 -6.36
N GLU A 126 1.38 -13.86 -6.84
CA GLU A 126 0.66 -12.69 -7.34
C GLU A 126 0.62 -11.57 -6.27
N LYS A 127 0.27 -11.89 -5.02
CA LYS A 127 0.27 -10.92 -3.92
C LYS A 127 1.68 -10.42 -3.58
N LYS A 128 2.70 -11.28 -3.61
CA LYS A 128 4.11 -10.88 -3.40
C LYS A 128 4.57 -9.94 -4.51
N LEU A 129 4.25 -10.24 -5.77
CA LEU A 129 4.53 -9.37 -6.91
C LEU A 129 3.80 -8.03 -6.75
N LEU A 130 2.50 -8.01 -6.46
CA LEU A 130 1.76 -6.75 -6.26
C LEU A 130 2.37 -5.89 -5.14
N ARG A 131 2.85 -6.50 -4.04
CA ARG A 131 3.57 -5.78 -2.97
C ARG A 131 4.89 -5.19 -3.44
N ASN A 132 5.59 -5.84 -4.36
CA ASN A 132 6.93 -5.44 -4.80
C ASN A 132 6.95 -4.66 -6.13
N VAL A 133 5.84 -4.64 -6.88
CA VAL A 133 5.72 -3.89 -8.14
C VAL A 133 5.84 -2.41 -7.85
N GLY A 134 6.59 -1.69 -8.69
CA GLY A 134 6.80 -0.25 -8.59
C GLY A 134 8.02 0.12 -7.75
N SER A 135 8.57 1.31 -8.00
CA SER A 135 9.69 1.85 -7.23
C SER A 135 9.19 2.69 -6.05
N SER A 136 10.08 3.01 -5.11
CA SER A 136 9.83 4.02 -4.07
C SER A 136 9.38 5.36 -4.63
N HIS A 137 9.89 5.75 -5.78
CA HIS A 137 9.41 6.92 -6.51
C HIS A 137 7.96 6.78 -6.97
N HIS A 138 7.57 5.63 -7.49
CA HIS A 138 6.18 5.37 -7.87
C HIS A 138 5.23 5.44 -6.66
N HIS A 139 5.57 4.73 -5.57
CA HIS A 139 4.72 4.67 -4.38
C HIS A 139 4.70 5.98 -3.60
N SER A 140 5.82 6.72 -3.54
CA SER A 140 5.85 8.06 -2.94
C SER A 140 4.95 9.03 -3.69
N ALA A 141 4.89 8.96 -5.02
CA ALA A 141 3.96 9.79 -5.78
C ALA A 141 2.51 9.45 -5.47
N GLN A 142 2.16 8.17 -5.41
CA GLN A 142 0.81 7.72 -5.03
C GLN A 142 0.44 8.19 -3.62
N LEU A 143 1.36 8.03 -2.66
CA LEU A 143 1.17 8.47 -1.28
C LEU A 143 0.98 9.99 -1.20
N ALA A 144 1.76 10.77 -1.96
CA ALA A 144 1.63 12.22 -2.02
C ALA A 144 0.30 12.66 -2.64
N TYR A 145 -0.19 11.99 -3.70
CA TYR A 145 -1.52 12.24 -4.25
C TYR A 145 -2.64 11.90 -3.27
N LEU A 146 -2.55 10.76 -2.58
CA LEU A 146 -3.52 10.40 -1.54
C LEU A 146 -3.55 11.46 -0.43
N LEU A 147 -2.38 11.93 0.00
CA LEU A 147 -2.28 12.97 1.00
C LEU A 147 -2.84 14.31 0.51
N ALA A 148 -2.55 14.70 -0.73
CA ALA A 148 -3.11 15.90 -1.35
C ALA A 148 -4.64 15.84 -1.41
N SER A 149 -5.19 14.70 -1.80
CA SER A 149 -6.63 14.45 -1.83
C SER A 149 -7.25 14.56 -0.43
N LEU A 150 -6.59 14.00 0.59
CA LEU A 150 -7.04 14.12 1.99
C LEU A 150 -7.07 15.58 2.44
N VAL A 151 -6.04 16.36 2.09
CA VAL A 151 -5.97 17.78 2.43
C VAL A 151 -7.05 18.58 1.68
N ARG A 152 -7.34 18.26 0.41
CA ARG A 152 -8.38 18.95 -0.38
C ARG A 152 -9.80 18.67 0.07
N LYS A 153 -10.09 17.45 0.50
CA LYS A 153 -11.45 17.03 0.90
C LYS A 153 -11.99 17.85 2.08
N GLY A 154 -11.10 18.53 2.81
CA GLY A 154 -11.45 19.35 3.94
C GLY A 154 -11.07 18.65 5.23
N ALA A 155 -10.49 19.47 6.10
CA ALA A 155 -10.04 19.15 7.43
C ALA A 155 -11.20 18.96 8.42
N ILE A 156 -10.90 18.33 9.55
CA ILE A 156 -11.71 18.56 10.75
C ILE A 156 -11.53 20.03 11.13
N LEU A 157 -12.59 20.73 11.55
CA LEU A 157 -12.45 22.07 12.09
C LEU A 157 -12.20 21.96 13.60
N ASN A 158 -11.14 22.60 14.09
CA ASN A 158 -10.92 22.70 15.52
C ASN A 158 -11.88 23.75 16.14
N ASP A 159 -11.81 23.90 17.46
CA ASP A 159 -12.70 24.79 18.22
C ASP A 159 -12.56 26.27 17.79
N SER A 160 -11.44 26.64 17.14
CA SER A 160 -11.17 27.96 16.56
C SER A 160 -11.52 28.07 15.08
N GLN A 161 -12.28 27.12 14.52
CA GLN A 161 -12.64 27.05 13.09
C GLN A 161 -11.44 26.96 12.14
N VAL A 162 -10.29 26.47 12.63
CA VAL A 162 -9.11 26.22 11.82
C VAL A 162 -9.12 24.77 11.33
N SER A 163 -8.87 24.61 10.04
CA SER A 163 -8.68 23.31 9.40
C SER A 163 -7.47 22.56 9.99
N ILE A 164 -7.72 21.40 10.59
CA ILE A 164 -6.72 20.43 11.04
C ILE A 164 -6.73 19.15 10.21
N TYR A 165 -5.54 18.56 10.03
CA TYR A 165 -5.35 17.39 9.18
C TYR A 165 -4.71 16.27 10.00
N PRO A 166 -5.48 15.47 10.75
CA PRO A 166 -4.95 14.35 11.52
C PRO A 166 -4.29 13.31 10.62
N THR A 167 -3.14 12.81 11.05
CA THR A 167 -2.34 11.82 10.30
C THR A 167 -2.36 10.42 10.91
N LYS A 168 -2.98 10.27 12.10
CA LYS A 168 -2.96 9.04 12.92
C LYS A 168 -3.21 7.75 12.12
N ASP A 169 -4.18 7.77 11.21
CA ASP A 169 -4.60 6.59 10.44
C ASP A 169 -4.28 6.70 8.95
N PHE A 170 -3.56 7.75 8.54
CA PHE A 170 -3.30 8.01 7.12
C PHE A 170 -2.51 6.87 6.47
N VAL A 171 -1.42 6.45 7.10
CA VAL A 171 -0.55 5.38 6.55
C VAL A 171 -1.27 4.03 6.59
N THR A 172 -2.08 3.76 7.61
CA THR A 172 -2.93 2.56 7.70
C THR A 172 -3.94 2.49 6.55
N CYS A 173 -4.62 3.59 6.25
CA CYS A 173 -5.51 3.68 5.10
C CYS A 173 -4.73 3.53 3.78
N ALA A 174 -3.55 4.14 3.68
CA ALA A 174 -2.70 4.05 2.49
C ALA A 174 -2.18 2.63 2.25
N GLU A 175 -1.90 1.84 3.29
CA GLU A 175 -1.51 0.42 3.16
C GLU A 175 -2.60 -0.38 2.45
N LEU A 176 -3.87 -0.18 2.81
CA LEU A 176 -4.99 -0.86 2.18
C LEU A 176 -5.19 -0.42 0.72
N ILE A 177 -5.06 0.87 0.45
CA ILE A 177 -5.30 1.44 -0.89
C ILE A 177 -4.16 1.11 -1.85
N LEU A 178 -2.91 1.25 -1.40
CA LEU A 178 -1.72 1.04 -2.24
C LEU A 178 -1.25 -0.42 -2.24
N MET A 179 -1.82 -1.26 -1.36
CA MET A 179 -1.42 -2.65 -1.15
C MET A 179 0.08 -2.80 -0.85
N LYS A 180 0.63 -1.86 -0.05
CA LYS A 180 2.03 -1.85 0.40
C LYS A 180 2.10 -1.93 1.91
N LYS A 181 3.14 -2.58 2.43
CA LYS A 181 3.34 -2.73 3.87
C LYS A 181 3.35 -1.37 4.57
N TYR A 182 2.68 -1.29 5.72
CA TYR A 182 2.68 -0.11 6.58
C TYR A 182 4.08 0.43 6.83
N THR A 183 5.02 -0.43 7.25
CA THR A 183 6.39 -0.02 7.62
C THR A 183 7.16 0.62 6.47
N TYR A 184 6.90 0.18 5.24
CA TYR A 184 7.48 0.76 4.04
C TYR A 184 6.89 2.14 3.73
N LEU A 185 5.56 2.29 3.76
CA LEU A 185 4.89 3.57 3.54
C LEU A 185 5.21 4.58 4.64
N GLU A 186 5.39 4.12 5.88
CA GLU A 186 5.80 4.95 7.02
C GLU A 186 7.19 5.57 6.81
N GLN A 187 8.15 4.83 6.25
CA GLN A 187 9.48 5.38 5.90
C GLN A 187 9.37 6.50 4.84
N ILE A 188 8.54 6.29 3.81
CA ILE A 188 8.28 7.31 2.78
C ILE A 188 7.64 8.55 3.41
N PHE A 189 6.62 8.36 4.25
CA PHE A 189 5.92 9.47 4.90
C PHE A 189 6.84 10.23 5.86
N LYS A 190 7.70 9.53 6.60
CA LYS A 190 8.74 10.15 7.45
C LYS A 190 9.69 11.00 6.61
N ALA A 191 10.12 10.51 5.45
CA ALA A 191 10.95 11.29 4.53
C ALA A 191 10.24 12.55 4.03
N PHE A 192 8.91 12.52 3.82
CA PHE A 192 8.14 13.74 3.48
C PHE A 192 8.25 14.80 4.57
N ASN A 193 8.20 14.39 5.84
CA ASN A 193 8.31 15.31 6.97
C ASN A 193 9.76 15.82 7.15
N GLU A 194 10.76 14.94 7.07
CA GLU A 194 12.18 15.29 7.21
C GLU A 194 12.65 16.26 6.12
N CYS A 195 12.20 16.07 4.87
CA CYS A 195 12.56 16.94 3.76
C CYS A 195 11.68 18.19 3.65
N GLY A 196 10.65 18.35 4.48
CA GLY A 196 9.77 19.52 4.49
C GLY A 196 8.75 19.56 3.34
N LEU A 197 8.45 18.41 2.72
CA LEU A 197 7.30 18.30 1.82
C LEU A 197 5.99 18.47 2.59
N VAL A 198 5.96 17.96 3.81
CA VAL A 198 4.93 18.22 4.82
C VAL A 198 5.58 18.56 6.15
N LYS A 199 4.79 19.04 7.10
CA LYS A 199 5.23 19.27 8.47
C LYS A 199 4.20 18.71 9.44
N GLU A 200 4.58 17.71 10.23
CA GLU A 200 3.79 17.23 11.35
C GLU A 200 4.07 18.03 12.62
N ILE A 201 3.02 18.30 13.39
CA ILE A 201 3.08 18.89 14.74
C ILE A 201 2.18 18.10 15.69
N ASP A 202 2.51 18.13 16.98
CA ASP A 202 1.68 17.54 18.03
C ASP A 202 0.59 18.51 18.48
N ASP A 203 -0.67 18.09 18.34
CA ASP A 203 -1.85 18.75 18.85
C ASP A 203 -2.37 18.02 20.10
N LYS A 204 -2.76 18.79 21.12
CA LYS A 204 -3.20 18.23 22.42
C LYS A 204 -4.47 17.38 22.33
N LYS A 205 -5.37 17.68 21.40
CA LYS A 205 -6.68 17.04 21.27
C LYS A 205 -6.69 15.99 20.16
N TYR A 206 -5.98 16.25 19.06
CA TYR A 206 -6.03 15.42 17.86
C TYR A 206 -4.76 14.58 17.61
N GLY A 207 -3.74 14.71 18.47
CA GLY A 207 -2.45 14.03 18.28
C GLY A 207 -1.66 14.64 17.13
N LYS A 208 -0.98 13.82 16.33
CA LYS A 208 -0.21 14.33 15.18
C LYS A 208 -1.12 14.87 14.09
N ILE A 209 -0.86 16.11 13.67
CA ILE A 209 -1.57 16.80 12.59
C ILE A 209 -0.59 17.43 11.61
N LEU A 210 -0.99 17.61 10.35
CA LEU A 210 -0.22 18.42 9.40
C LEU A 210 -0.39 19.92 9.66
N PHE A 211 0.73 20.64 9.77
CA PHE A 211 0.78 22.08 9.88
C PHE A 211 0.79 22.74 8.49
N LYS A 212 -0.32 23.40 8.14
CA LYS A 212 -0.49 24.15 6.87
C LYS A 212 -0.02 23.35 5.62
N PRO A 213 -0.53 22.13 5.40
CA PRO A 213 -0.16 21.35 4.23
C PRO A 213 -0.55 22.06 2.93
N SER A 214 0.26 21.88 1.87
CA SER A 214 -0.02 22.42 0.54
C SER A 214 -0.35 21.28 -0.42
N PRO A 215 -1.62 21.11 -0.84
CA PRO A 215 -2.00 20.12 -1.84
C PRO A 215 -1.24 20.28 -3.15
N GLY A 216 -1.05 21.54 -3.59
CA GLY A 216 -0.32 21.83 -4.82
C GLY A 216 1.14 21.38 -4.75
N LEU A 217 1.81 21.60 -3.61
CA LEU A 217 3.19 21.13 -3.43
C LEU A 217 3.29 19.59 -3.46
N LEU A 218 2.34 18.91 -2.82
CA LEU A 218 2.25 17.45 -2.82
C LEU A 218 2.02 16.88 -4.23
N GLU A 219 1.13 17.49 -5.00
CA GLU A 219 0.83 17.10 -6.38
C GLU A 219 2.03 17.35 -7.31
N GLU A 220 2.68 18.50 -7.19
CA GLU A 220 3.90 18.80 -7.94
C GLU A 220 5.02 17.79 -7.63
N PHE A 221 5.20 17.44 -6.35
CA PHE A 221 6.14 16.39 -5.96
C PHE A 221 5.74 15.04 -6.55
N ALA A 222 4.46 14.69 -6.55
CA ALA A 222 3.99 13.43 -7.09
C ALA A 222 4.27 13.32 -8.60
N VAL A 223 4.04 14.39 -9.37
CA VAL A 223 4.42 14.47 -10.80
C VAL A 223 5.93 14.31 -10.96
N TYR A 224 6.72 15.03 -10.15
CA TYR A 224 8.18 14.96 -10.19
C TYR A 224 8.71 13.55 -9.90
N SER A 225 8.21 12.91 -8.84
CA SER A 225 8.63 11.55 -8.43
C SER A 225 8.20 10.50 -9.46
N LEU A 226 7.01 10.62 -10.08
CA LEU A 226 6.62 9.76 -11.20
C LEU A 226 7.54 9.90 -12.41
N ASN A 227 8.01 11.11 -12.70
CA ASN A 227 8.96 11.33 -13.79
C ASN A 227 10.29 10.62 -13.52
N ILE A 228 10.78 10.62 -12.27
CA ILE A 228 11.96 9.83 -11.88
C ILE A 228 11.66 8.33 -12.05
N ALA A 229 10.53 7.85 -11.54
CA ALA A 229 10.16 6.44 -11.66
C ALA A 229 10.13 5.95 -13.12
N LYS A 230 9.69 6.80 -14.04
CA LYS A 230 9.61 6.48 -15.48
C LYS A 230 10.96 6.60 -16.20
N LYS A 231 11.76 7.62 -15.88
CA LYS A 231 13.03 7.93 -16.58
C LYS A 231 14.25 7.24 -15.94
N GLY A 232 14.11 6.70 -14.74
CA GLY A 232 15.16 6.02 -13.98
C GLY A 232 16.10 6.99 -13.26
N SER A 233 16.84 7.82 -14.01
CA SER A 233 17.83 8.74 -13.45
C SER A 233 17.56 10.19 -13.87
N ILE A 234 17.64 11.09 -12.88
CA ILE A 234 17.72 12.54 -13.08
C ILE A 234 19.05 13.00 -12.50
N THR A 235 19.77 13.84 -13.23
CA THR A 235 20.94 14.53 -12.72
C THR A 235 20.48 15.57 -11.71
N PHE A 236 20.68 15.26 -10.43
CA PHE A 236 20.42 16.20 -9.34
C PHE A 236 21.57 17.21 -9.23
N LEU A 237 21.25 18.40 -8.73
CA LEU A 237 22.28 19.35 -8.34
C LEU A 237 23.17 18.73 -7.25
N PRO A 238 24.48 19.07 -7.22
CA PRO A 238 25.35 18.63 -6.14
C PRO A 238 24.81 19.12 -4.78
N GLN A 239 24.89 18.28 -3.75
CA GLN A 239 24.29 18.58 -2.43
C GLN A 239 24.80 19.90 -1.80
N LYS A 240 26.03 20.33 -2.17
CA LYS A 240 26.60 21.62 -1.74
C LYS A 240 25.72 22.82 -2.10
N PHE A 241 24.88 22.72 -3.15
CA PHE A 241 24.00 23.80 -3.58
C PHE A 241 22.77 23.98 -2.67
N TYR A 242 22.32 22.95 -1.94
CA TYR A 242 21.05 23.03 -1.21
C TYR A 242 21.09 24.04 -0.04
N PRO A 243 22.17 24.12 0.77
CA PRO A 243 22.32 25.18 1.75
C PRO A 243 22.35 26.57 1.11
N TRP A 244 22.96 26.70 -0.08
CA TRP A 244 23.06 27.97 -0.80
C TRP A 244 21.69 28.44 -1.30
N MET A 245 20.93 27.54 -1.94
CA MET A 245 19.55 27.81 -2.38
C MET A 245 18.64 28.16 -1.20
N SER A 246 18.79 27.45 -0.08
CA SER A 246 18.06 27.73 1.16
C SER A 246 18.43 29.10 1.73
N ALA A 247 19.71 29.49 1.67
CA ALA A 247 20.16 30.82 2.09
C ALA A 247 19.58 31.91 1.20
N VAL A 248 19.62 31.76 -0.13
CA VAL A 248 19.01 32.72 -1.08
C VAL A 248 17.51 32.88 -0.81
N ALA A 249 16.79 31.78 -0.57
CA ALA A 249 15.37 31.82 -0.21
C ALA A 249 15.11 32.56 1.12
N ARG A 250 15.99 32.40 2.13
CA ARG A 250 15.90 33.15 3.39
C ARG A 250 16.22 34.64 3.21
N ILE A 251 17.22 34.96 2.39
CA ILE A 251 17.59 36.35 2.05
C ILE A 251 16.42 37.05 1.37
N SER A 252 15.78 36.40 0.40
CA SER A 252 14.55 36.92 -0.22
C SER A 252 13.50 37.25 0.84
N LYS A 253 13.19 36.28 1.72
CA LYS A 253 12.18 36.46 2.77
C LYS A 253 12.52 37.61 3.75
N LYS A 254 13.78 37.77 4.14
CA LYS A 254 14.25 38.87 5.00
C LYS A 254 14.18 40.23 4.31
N ASN A 255 14.27 40.27 2.98
CA ASN A 255 14.22 41.48 2.16
C ASN A 255 12.89 41.61 1.43
N ASN A 256 11.78 41.56 2.17
CA ASN A 256 10.41 41.77 1.64
C ASN A 256 10.03 40.83 0.48
N SER A 257 10.52 39.59 0.49
CA SER A 257 10.30 38.59 -0.58
C SER A 257 10.74 39.07 -1.96
N GLN A 258 11.77 39.92 -2.03
CA GLN A 258 12.38 40.32 -3.28
C GLN A 258 13.05 39.12 -3.96
N GLU A 259 12.91 39.02 -5.26
CA GLU A 259 13.45 37.94 -6.10
C GLU A 259 14.46 38.44 -7.13
N LYS A 260 14.90 39.68 -6.95
CA LYS A 260 15.87 40.37 -7.80
C LYS A 260 16.82 41.20 -6.94
N PHE A 261 18.12 40.97 -7.11
CA PHE A 261 19.18 41.66 -6.37
C PHE A 261 20.28 42.09 -7.33
N LYS A 262 21.04 43.14 -7.01
CA LYS A 262 22.33 43.35 -7.68
C LYS A 262 23.25 42.20 -7.32
N ARG A 263 24.10 41.76 -8.25
CA ARG A 263 25.02 40.64 -8.05
C ARG A 263 25.90 40.82 -6.80
N SER A 264 26.54 41.99 -6.68
CA SER A 264 27.40 42.35 -5.55
C SER A 264 26.66 42.28 -4.21
N ASP A 265 25.43 42.78 -4.18
CA ASP A 265 24.65 42.86 -2.95
C ASP A 265 24.22 41.45 -2.51
N LEU A 266 23.81 40.61 -3.46
CA LEU A 266 23.48 39.21 -3.20
C LEU A 266 24.71 38.42 -2.73
N ALA A 267 25.89 38.67 -3.30
CA ALA A 267 27.13 38.03 -2.89
C ALA A 267 27.50 38.35 -1.43
N ILE A 268 27.35 39.61 -1.01
CA ILE A 268 27.57 39.99 0.40
C ILE A 268 26.54 39.31 1.30
N LEU A 269 25.25 39.36 0.93
CA LEU A 269 24.16 38.78 1.71
C LEU A 269 24.30 37.26 1.87
N ILE A 270 24.68 36.53 0.82
CA ILE A 270 24.86 35.07 0.88
C ILE A 270 26.07 34.70 1.75
N GLN A 271 27.14 35.49 1.73
CA GLN A 271 28.29 35.27 2.60
C GLN A 271 27.92 35.47 4.07
N THR A 272 27.18 36.54 4.39
CA THR A 272 26.69 36.78 5.76
C THR A 272 25.73 35.68 6.22
N GLU A 273 24.78 35.26 5.37
CA GLU A 273 23.77 34.26 5.72
C GLU A 273 24.36 32.85 5.92
N LEU A 274 25.46 32.52 5.23
CA LEU A 274 26.14 31.23 5.34
C LEU A 274 27.37 31.24 6.26
N GLY A 275 27.81 32.41 6.73
CA GLY A 275 29.06 32.55 7.50
C GLY A 275 30.30 32.17 6.67
N ARG A 276 30.34 32.61 5.41
CA ARG A 276 31.41 32.31 4.43
C ARG A 276 32.07 33.59 3.93
N GLU A 277 33.22 33.48 3.27
CA GLU A 277 33.97 34.61 2.70
C GLU A 277 33.98 34.63 1.16
N ASP A 278 33.41 33.60 0.52
CA ASP A 278 33.49 33.37 -0.93
C ASP A 278 32.16 33.68 -1.66
N GLY A 279 31.39 34.67 -1.20
CA GLY A 279 30.04 34.96 -1.69
C GLY A 279 29.92 35.14 -3.22
N GLU A 280 30.87 35.83 -3.85
CA GLU A 280 30.90 36.01 -5.32
C GLU A 280 31.10 34.69 -6.07
N PHE A 281 31.94 33.79 -5.53
CA PHE A 281 32.12 32.46 -6.08
C PHE A 281 30.83 31.64 -5.99
N LEU A 282 30.12 31.70 -4.86
CA LEU A 282 28.84 31.01 -4.68
C LEU A 282 27.78 31.48 -5.68
N VAL A 283 27.64 32.80 -5.86
CA VAL A 283 26.72 33.37 -6.86
C VAL A 283 27.10 32.94 -8.27
N SER A 284 28.39 32.92 -8.59
CA SER A 284 28.89 32.47 -9.91
C SER A 284 28.54 31.01 -10.19
N GLU A 285 28.78 30.11 -9.23
CA GLU A 285 28.45 28.68 -9.34
C GLU A 285 26.94 28.47 -9.53
N LEU A 286 26.11 29.20 -8.76
CA LEU A 286 24.66 29.15 -8.84
C LEU A 286 24.13 29.60 -10.22
N ILE A 287 24.75 30.61 -10.83
CA ILE A 287 24.41 31.06 -12.19
C ILE A 287 24.85 30.01 -13.22
N GLN A 288 26.08 29.49 -13.09
CA GLN A 288 26.63 28.49 -14.02
C GLN A 288 25.79 27.20 -14.08
N HIS A 289 25.15 26.82 -12.97
CA HIS A 289 24.27 25.66 -12.88
C HIS A 289 22.78 26.00 -13.10
N GLU A 290 22.48 27.17 -13.66
CA GLU A 290 21.13 27.63 -14.01
C GLU A 290 20.15 27.68 -12.81
N VAL A 291 20.69 27.75 -11.59
CA VAL A 291 19.90 27.92 -10.36
C VAL A 291 19.40 29.35 -10.23
N LEU A 292 20.26 30.31 -10.60
CA LEU A 292 19.96 31.73 -10.68
C LEU A 292 20.15 32.23 -12.12
N SER A 293 19.48 33.31 -12.49
CA SER A 293 19.63 33.94 -13.81
C SER A 293 20.14 35.37 -13.68
N GLU A 294 21.12 35.74 -14.50
CA GLU A 294 21.75 37.07 -14.47
C GLU A 294 21.46 37.87 -15.74
N LYS A 295 21.13 39.16 -15.56
CA LYS A 295 20.99 40.13 -16.64
C LYS A 295 21.29 41.54 -16.14
N ASP A 296 22.08 42.31 -16.87
CA ASP A 296 22.42 43.71 -16.57
C ASP A 296 22.95 43.91 -15.13
N ASN A 297 23.80 42.99 -14.65
CA ASN A 297 24.36 42.98 -13.29
C ASN A 297 23.34 42.72 -12.16
N PHE A 298 22.11 42.31 -12.51
CA PHE A 298 21.09 41.84 -11.58
C PHE A 298 20.91 40.33 -11.68
N VAL A 299 20.83 39.70 -10.52
CA VAL A 299 20.51 38.29 -10.37
C VAL A 299 19.03 38.15 -10.02
N THR A 300 18.35 37.24 -10.71
CA THR A 300 16.93 36.93 -10.57
C THR A 300 16.74 35.44 -10.30
N PHE A 301 15.72 35.12 -9.52
CA PHE A 301 15.38 33.75 -9.16
C PHE A 301 13.92 33.65 -8.74
N THR A 302 13.42 32.44 -8.48
CA THR A 302 12.09 32.24 -7.90
C THR A 302 12.23 31.47 -6.60
N THR A 303 11.85 32.08 -5.49
CA THR A 303 12.02 31.53 -4.13
C THR A 303 11.29 30.19 -3.99
N SER A 304 10.08 30.09 -4.53
CA SER A 304 9.30 28.85 -4.51
C SER A 304 9.99 27.74 -5.33
N LYS A 305 10.61 28.06 -6.46
CA LYS A 305 11.40 27.11 -7.26
C LYS A 305 12.61 26.60 -6.48
N LEU A 306 13.38 27.51 -5.87
CA LEU A 306 14.55 27.14 -5.06
C LEU A 306 14.18 26.19 -3.91
N GLN A 307 13.14 26.55 -3.14
CA GLN A 307 12.65 25.73 -2.04
C GLN A 307 12.17 24.36 -2.53
N LYS A 308 11.35 24.32 -3.58
CA LYS A 308 10.85 23.07 -4.17
C LYS A 308 11.97 22.17 -4.64
N THR A 309 12.97 22.70 -5.35
CA THR A 309 14.12 21.91 -5.81
C THR A 309 14.86 21.28 -4.63
N VAL A 310 15.15 22.04 -3.57
CA VAL A 310 15.81 21.50 -2.37
C VAL A 310 15.00 20.37 -1.75
N VAL A 311 13.69 20.57 -1.54
CA VAL A 311 12.79 19.56 -0.96
C VAL A 311 12.73 18.32 -1.84
N PHE A 312 12.48 18.48 -3.14
CA PHE A 312 12.19 17.38 -4.06
C PHE A 312 13.42 16.53 -4.33
N GLU A 313 14.58 17.16 -4.54
CA GLU A 313 15.82 16.42 -4.76
C GLU A 313 16.33 15.74 -3.48
N SER A 314 16.23 16.40 -2.32
CA SER A 314 16.61 15.79 -1.03
C SER A 314 15.75 14.56 -0.74
N LEU A 315 14.44 14.69 -0.90
CA LEU A 315 13.49 13.58 -0.74
C LEU A 315 13.77 12.46 -1.73
N SER A 316 14.06 12.80 -2.99
CA SER A 316 14.37 11.81 -4.01
C SER A 316 15.65 11.03 -3.75
N ARG A 317 16.62 11.62 -3.06
CA ARG A 317 17.83 10.90 -2.64
C ARG A 317 17.50 9.88 -1.55
N ILE A 318 16.73 10.26 -0.53
CA ILE A 318 16.29 9.34 0.52
C ILE A 318 15.45 8.20 -0.06
N LEU A 319 14.55 8.49 -0.99
CA LEU A 319 13.67 7.48 -1.59
C LEU A 319 14.44 6.39 -2.34
N LYS A 320 15.64 6.67 -2.89
CA LYS A 320 16.44 5.64 -3.56
C LYS A 320 16.87 4.51 -2.62
N ASP A 321 17.00 4.81 -1.33
CA ASP A 321 17.45 3.85 -0.32
C ASP A 321 16.27 3.10 0.34
N ILE A 322 15.02 3.51 0.06
CA ILE A 322 13.80 2.86 0.58
C ILE A 322 13.32 1.80 -0.41
N VAL A 323 13.27 0.54 0.02
CA VAL A 323 12.92 -0.61 -0.83
C VAL A 323 11.55 -1.21 -0.42
N PRO A 324 10.66 -1.53 -1.39
CA PRO A 324 9.34 -2.13 -1.15
C PRO A 324 9.31 -3.43 -0.32
#